data_AF-A0A538HG58-F1
#
_entry.id   AF-A0A538HG58-F1
#
_cell.length_a   1.000
_cell.length_b   1.000
_cell.length_c   1.000
_cell.angle_alpha   90.00
_cell.angle_beta   90.00
_cell.angle_gamma   90.00
#
_symmetry.space_group_name_H-M   'P 1'
#
loop_
_entity.id
_entity.type
_entity.pdbx_description
1 polymer ?
#
loop_
_entity_poly.entity_id
_entity_poly.type
_entity_poly.pdbx_seq_one_letter_code
_entity_poly.pdbx_strand_id
1 'polypeptide(L)'
;MQVRRWSLLLAAPLVLAGCGGGSYSLARTSACLKHKGATVIKFPTSPIGESARGGGIEVWLDHRNLNIGFGRTTDEAKRLLRLYGSVGNPNHVRIYRRRNAVVAWDITPPPVRKTIDGCLK
;
A
#
# COMPACT_ATOMS: atom_id res chain seq x y z
N MET A 1 -25.51 50.42 27.73
CA MET A 1 -25.25 50.01 26.33
C MET A 1 -23.75 49.74 26.22
N GLN A 2 -23.28 48.49 26.30
CA GLN A 2 -22.73 47.68 25.18
C GLN A 2 -21.78 48.49 24.26
N VAL A 3 -20.52 48.12 23.96
CA VAL A 3 -19.92 46.78 23.80
C VAL A 3 -18.38 46.84 23.91
N ARG A 4 -17.80 45.78 24.51
CA ARG A 4 -16.39 45.37 24.46
C ARG A 4 -15.87 45.20 23.02
N ARG A 5 -14.63 45.59 22.74
CA ARG A 5 -13.84 45.06 21.61
C ARG A 5 -12.40 44.80 22.05
N TRP A 6 -12.21 43.64 22.69
CA TRP A 6 -10.91 43.00 22.83
C TRP A 6 -10.54 42.39 21.48
N SER A 7 -9.54 42.94 20.80
CA SER A 7 -8.95 42.35 19.60
C SER A 7 -8.11 41.14 19.99
N LEU A 8 -8.76 39.98 20.09
CA LEU A 8 -8.10 38.68 20.08
C LEU A 8 -7.49 38.47 18.69
N LEU A 9 -6.18 38.71 18.57
CA LEU A 9 -5.38 38.21 17.46
C LEU A 9 -5.37 36.67 17.52
N LEU A 10 -6.22 36.03 16.71
CA LEU A 10 -6.10 34.60 16.41
C LEU A 10 -4.87 34.38 15.52
N ALA A 11 -3.78 33.91 16.13
CA ALA A 11 -2.68 33.29 15.40
C ALA A 11 -3.14 31.93 14.87
N ALA A 12 -3.40 31.86 13.56
CA ALA A 12 -3.68 30.60 12.88
C ALA A 12 -2.37 29.79 12.73
N PRO A 13 -2.29 28.55 13.22
CA PRO A 13 -1.13 27.71 12.95
C PRO A 13 -1.20 27.21 11.50
N LEU A 14 -0.29 27.69 10.65
CA LEU A 14 -0.03 27.07 9.35
C LEU A 14 0.58 25.68 9.58
N VAL A 15 -0.26 24.64 9.54
CA VAL A 15 0.22 23.26 9.44
C VAL A 15 0.71 23.05 8.00
N LEU A 16 2.00 23.35 7.76
CA LEU A 16 2.71 22.79 6.59
C LEU A 16 2.80 21.28 6.79
N ALA A 17 1.79 20.55 6.33
CA ALA A 17 1.90 19.12 6.09
C ALA A 17 2.90 18.93 4.93
N GLY A 18 4.18 18.78 5.26
CA GLY A 18 5.21 18.37 4.32
C GLY A 18 4.82 17.04 3.68
N CYS A 19 4.35 17.11 2.43
CA CYS A 19 3.92 15.94 1.66
C CYS A 19 5.17 15.20 1.10
N GLY A 20 6.05 14.77 2.00
CA GLY A 20 7.16 13.86 1.72
C GLY A 20 6.63 12.43 1.77
N GLY A 21 6.19 11.92 0.63
CA GLY A 21 5.53 10.62 0.50
C GLY A 21 6.37 9.47 1.06
N GLY A 22 6.05 9.05 2.28
CA GLY A 22 6.69 7.90 2.94
C GLY A 22 6.49 6.58 2.18
N SER A 23 7.41 5.65 2.44
CA SER A 23 7.30 4.26 2.02
C SER A 23 6.11 3.59 2.71
N TYR A 24 5.40 2.74 1.97
CA TYR A 24 4.38 1.87 2.53
C TYR A 24 5.02 0.87 3.50
N SER A 25 4.30 0.58 4.57
CA SER A 25 4.71 -0.33 5.63
C SER A 25 3.82 -1.56 5.63
N LEU A 26 4.44 -2.71 5.88
CA LEU A 26 3.72 -3.97 6.05
C LEU A 26 2.69 -3.86 7.17
N ALA A 27 3.07 -3.28 8.30
CA ALA A 27 2.23 -3.20 9.49
C ALA A 27 0.96 -2.36 9.27
N ARG A 28 1.07 -1.14 8.73
CA ARG A 28 -0.10 -0.28 8.49
C ARG A 28 -0.99 -0.83 7.38
N THR A 29 -0.37 -1.36 6.32
CA THR A 29 -1.10 -2.00 5.22
C THR A 29 -1.89 -3.20 5.72
N SER A 30 -1.27 -4.08 6.51
CA SER A 30 -1.92 -5.25 7.10
C SER A 30 -3.08 -4.87 8.01
N ALA A 31 -2.90 -3.84 8.85
CA ALA A 31 -3.95 -3.35 9.74
C ALA A 31 -5.16 -2.81 8.97
N CYS A 32 -4.92 -2.03 7.92
CA CYS A 32 -5.98 -1.53 7.05
C CYS A 32 -6.73 -2.67 6.34
N LEU A 33 -6.00 -3.63 5.78
CA LEU A 33 -6.59 -4.77 5.08
C LEU A 33 -7.45 -5.62 6.00
N LYS A 34 -6.96 -5.92 7.22
CA LYS A 34 -7.74 -6.62 8.24
C LYS A 34 -9.02 -5.87 8.60
N HIS A 35 -8.96 -4.54 8.76
CA HIS A 35 -10.14 -3.73 9.01
C HIS A 35 -11.15 -3.81 7.83
N LYS A 36 -10.67 -3.95 6.60
CA LYS A 36 -11.51 -4.13 5.40
C LYS A 36 -12.01 -5.58 5.21
N GLY A 37 -11.81 -6.46 6.19
CA GLY A 37 -12.28 -7.84 6.14
C GLY A 37 -11.36 -8.80 5.39
N ALA A 38 -10.11 -8.39 5.10
CA ALA A 38 -9.14 -9.29 4.50
C ALA A 38 -8.49 -10.19 5.54
N THR A 39 -8.26 -11.45 5.17
CA THR A 39 -7.35 -12.33 5.91
C THR A 39 -5.92 -12.06 5.45
N VAL A 40 -5.02 -11.76 6.39
CA VAL A 40 -3.62 -11.42 6.09
C VAL A 40 -2.69 -12.43 6.73
N ILE A 41 -1.89 -13.09 5.90
CA ILE A 41 -0.89 -14.09 6.28
C ILE A 41 0.51 -13.44 6.15
N LYS A 42 1.26 -13.39 7.25
CA LYS A 42 2.54 -12.66 7.34
C LYS A 42 3.75 -13.42 6.77
N PHE A 43 3.58 -14.71 6.47
CA PHE A 43 4.61 -15.56 5.87
C PHE A 43 4.14 -15.95 4.47
N PRO A 44 4.28 -15.04 3.50
CA PRO A 44 3.83 -15.33 2.14
C PRO A 44 4.64 -16.50 1.60
N THR A 45 3.95 -17.48 1.02
CA THR A 45 4.58 -18.58 0.28
C THR A 45 4.96 -18.18 -1.15
N SER A 46 4.64 -16.95 -1.55
CA SER A 46 4.94 -16.47 -2.89
C SER A 46 6.39 -15.96 -3.00
N PRO A 47 7.06 -16.22 -4.15
CA PRO A 47 8.41 -15.72 -4.40
C PRO A 47 8.54 -14.20 -4.26
N ILE A 48 7.48 -13.44 -4.55
CA ILE A 48 7.46 -11.98 -4.45
C ILE A 48 7.52 -11.53 -3.00
N GLY A 49 6.75 -12.17 -2.11
CA GLY A 49 6.75 -11.87 -0.70
C GLY A 49 8.06 -12.25 -0.02
N GLU A 50 8.62 -13.41 -0.38
CA GLU A 50 9.90 -13.90 0.14
C GLU A 50 11.09 -13.05 -0.33
N SER A 51 11.09 -12.62 -1.59
CA SER A 51 12.17 -11.81 -2.17
C SER A 51 12.12 -10.35 -1.71
N ALA A 52 11.03 -9.91 -1.07
CA ALA A 52 10.83 -8.55 -0.65
C ALA A 52 11.59 -8.25 0.65
N ARG A 53 12.65 -7.43 0.55
CA ARG A 53 13.52 -7.09 1.68
C ARG A 53 12.88 -6.27 2.81
N GLY A 54 11.74 -5.65 2.56
CA GLY A 54 10.89 -4.96 3.54
C GLY A 54 9.75 -5.85 4.06
N GLY A 55 9.77 -7.13 3.74
CA GLY A 55 8.77 -8.13 4.08
C GLY A 55 7.67 -8.24 3.03
N GLY A 56 6.86 -9.28 3.16
CA GLY A 56 5.71 -9.49 2.31
C GLY A 56 4.53 -10.05 3.10
N ILE A 57 3.36 -10.00 2.49
CA ILE A 57 2.13 -10.58 3.02
C ILE A 57 1.35 -11.26 1.89
N GLU A 58 0.67 -12.33 2.23
CA GLU A 58 -0.38 -12.90 1.43
C GLU A 58 -1.72 -12.42 1.98
N VAL A 59 -2.64 -12.08 1.09
CA VAL A 59 -3.92 -11.44 1.41
C VAL A 59 -5.03 -12.18 0.70
N TRP A 60 -6.02 -12.59 1.46
CA TRP A 60 -7.28 -13.12 0.96
C TRP A 60 -8.39 -12.09 1.21
N LEU A 61 -9.02 -11.62 0.14
CA LEU A 61 -10.12 -10.67 0.21
C LEU A 61 -11.14 -11.00 -0.88
N ASP A 62 -12.42 -11.11 -0.51
CA ASP A 62 -13.51 -11.39 -1.45
C ASP A 62 -13.27 -12.65 -2.31
N HIS A 63 -12.80 -13.74 -1.66
CA HIS A 63 -12.42 -15.00 -2.33
C HIS A 63 -11.34 -14.86 -3.41
N ARG A 64 -10.43 -13.88 -3.27
CA ARG A 64 -9.28 -13.67 -4.16
C ARG A 64 -7.99 -13.65 -3.38
N ASN A 65 -6.95 -14.24 -3.94
CA ASN A 65 -5.62 -14.24 -3.36
C ASN A 65 -4.74 -13.21 -4.06
N LEU A 66 -4.05 -12.40 -3.27
CA LEU A 66 -2.94 -11.59 -3.77
C LEU A 66 -1.77 -11.64 -2.81
N ASN A 67 -0.59 -11.35 -3.36
CA ASN A 67 0.65 -11.23 -2.63
C ASN A 67 1.17 -9.81 -2.74
N ILE A 68 1.61 -9.25 -1.62
CA ILE A 68 2.19 -7.90 -1.57
C ILE A 68 3.61 -8.02 -1.02
N GLY A 69 4.59 -7.66 -1.84
CA GLY A 69 5.99 -7.52 -1.42
C GLY A 69 6.34 -6.06 -1.21
N PHE A 70 6.96 -5.73 -0.07
CA PHE A 70 7.45 -4.40 0.24
C PHE A 70 8.97 -4.34 0.05
N GLY A 71 9.44 -3.52 -0.88
CA GLY A 71 10.83 -3.05 -0.88
C GLY A 71 11.06 -2.08 0.27
N ARG A 72 12.30 -1.97 0.75
CA ARG A 72 12.71 -0.90 1.67
C ARG A 72 12.70 0.45 0.96
N THR A 73 12.91 0.43 -0.36
CA THR A 73 12.89 1.60 -1.24
C THR A 73 12.05 1.37 -2.49
N THR A 74 11.73 2.46 -3.19
CA THR A 74 11.08 2.44 -4.50
C THR A 74 11.90 1.67 -5.55
N ASP A 75 13.24 1.77 -5.50
CA ASP A 75 14.12 1.09 -6.45
C ASP A 75 14.18 -0.42 -6.21
N GLU A 76 14.13 -0.86 -4.96
CA GLU A 76 14.01 -2.28 -4.64
C GLU A 76 12.70 -2.85 -5.20
N ALA A 77 11.59 -2.14 -5.01
CA ALA A 77 10.31 -2.55 -5.59
C ALA A 77 10.31 -2.53 -7.12
N LYS A 78 11.04 -1.60 -7.76
CA LYS A 78 11.24 -1.60 -9.22
C LYS A 78 12.04 -2.81 -9.68
N ARG A 79 13.08 -3.21 -8.95
CA ARG A 79 13.84 -4.44 -9.22
C ARG A 79 12.95 -5.67 -9.05
N LEU A 80 12.16 -5.73 -7.98
CA LEU A 80 11.22 -6.82 -7.71
C LEU A 80 10.18 -6.95 -8.83
N LEU A 81 9.58 -5.84 -9.28
CA LEU A 81 8.66 -5.85 -10.41
C LEU A 81 9.34 -6.32 -11.71
N ARG A 82 10.60 -5.95 -11.97
CA ARG A 82 11.30 -6.43 -13.17
C ARG A 82 11.58 -7.93 -13.14
N LEU A 83 11.87 -8.49 -11.97
CA LEU A 83 12.13 -9.91 -11.80
C LEU A 83 10.88 -10.75 -12.04
N TYR A 84 9.73 -10.30 -11.56
CA TYR A 84 8.50 -11.09 -11.58
C TYR A 84 7.46 -10.63 -12.61
N GLY A 85 7.56 -9.41 -13.11
CA GLY A 85 6.59 -8.82 -14.04
C GLY A 85 6.63 -9.42 -15.44
N SER A 86 7.76 -10.01 -15.85
CA SER A 86 7.91 -10.74 -17.12
C SER A 86 7.24 -12.12 -17.14
N VAL A 87 6.86 -12.65 -15.97
CA VAL A 87 6.19 -13.94 -15.81
C VAL A 87 4.66 -13.80 -15.98
N GLY A 88 4.15 -12.56 -16.08
CA GLY A 88 2.72 -12.27 -16.27
C GLY A 88 2.31 -12.13 -17.74
N ASN A 89 1.10 -12.57 -18.07
CA ASN A 89 0.49 -12.34 -19.40
C ASN A 89 0.36 -10.82 -19.65
N PRO A 90 0.89 -10.28 -20.77
CA PRO A 90 0.87 -8.84 -21.06
C PRO A 90 -0.53 -8.22 -21.15
N ASN A 91 -1.57 -9.03 -21.44
CA ASN A 91 -2.96 -8.57 -21.54
C ASN A 91 -3.65 -8.43 -20.18
N HIS A 92 -3.04 -8.95 -19.11
CA HIS A 92 -3.57 -8.87 -17.76
C HIS A 92 -2.43 -8.54 -16.81
N VAL A 93 -2.33 -7.26 -16.41
CA VAL A 93 -1.32 -6.81 -15.45
C VAL A 93 -1.66 -7.37 -14.07
N ARG A 94 -1.36 -8.66 -13.87
CA ARG A 94 -1.49 -9.41 -12.62
C ARG A 94 -0.52 -8.89 -11.59
N ILE A 95 0.60 -8.32 -12.03
CA ILE A 95 1.65 -7.81 -11.16
C ILE A 95 1.88 -6.33 -11.47
N TYR A 96 1.76 -5.48 -10.46
CA TYR A 96 2.03 -4.06 -10.59
C TYR A 96 2.78 -3.51 -9.39
N ARG A 97 3.35 -2.32 -9.53
CA ARG A 97 4.06 -1.62 -8.46
C ARG A 97 3.37 -0.31 -8.12
N ARG A 98 3.37 0.02 -6.83
CA ARG A 98 3.07 1.37 -6.31
C ARG A 98 4.12 1.73 -5.28
N ARG A 99 4.89 2.80 -5.53
CA ARG A 99 6.02 3.21 -4.68
C ARG A 99 6.96 2.04 -4.38
N ASN A 100 7.10 1.68 -3.10
CA ASN A 100 7.92 0.57 -2.62
C ASN A 100 7.13 -0.76 -2.49
N ALA A 101 5.86 -0.84 -2.87
CA ALA A 101 5.09 -2.08 -2.86
C ALA A 101 4.95 -2.67 -4.28
N VAL A 102 5.06 -3.99 -4.38
CA VAL A 102 4.70 -4.78 -5.57
C VAL A 102 3.53 -5.67 -5.18
N VAL A 103 2.46 -5.60 -5.94
CA VAL A 103 1.23 -6.37 -5.76
C VAL A 103 1.11 -7.36 -6.89
N ALA A 104 0.86 -8.63 -6.55
CA ALA A 104 0.71 -9.72 -7.50
C ALA A 104 -0.58 -10.47 -7.22
N TRP A 105 -1.44 -10.55 -8.23
CA TRP A 105 -2.72 -11.21 -8.19
C TRP A 105 -2.64 -12.62 -8.80
N ASP A 106 -3.34 -13.55 -8.17
CA ASP A 106 -3.60 -14.89 -8.72
C ASP A 106 -4.38 -14.84 -10.04
N ILE A 107 -5.24 -13.83 -10.22
CA ILE A 107 -6.03 -13.58 -11.42
C ILE A 107 -5.93 -12.12 -11.89
N THR A 108 -6.56 -11.78 -13.00
CA THR A 108 -6.65 -10.37 -13.45
C THR A 108 -7.25 -9.49 -12.34
N PRO A 109 -6.65 -8.32 -12.01
CA PRO A 109 -7.07 -7.52 -10.86
C PRO A 109 -8.58 -7.17 -10.91
N PRO A 110 -9.38 -7.63 -9.94
CA PRO A 110 -10.81 -7.35 -9.89
C PRO A 110 -11.09 -5.92 -9.40
N PRO A 111 -12.38 -5.47 -9.36
CA PRO A 111 -12.76 -4.16 -8.80
C PRO A 111 -12.23 -3.89 -7.39
N VAL A 112 -12.01 -4.94 -6.60
CA VAL A 112 -11.43 -4.91 -5.24
C VAL A 112 -10.01 -4.33 -5.20
N ARG A 113 -9.34 -4.18 -6.35
CA ARG A 113 -8.06 -3.46 -6.47
C ARG A 113 -8.08 -2.09 -5.80
N LYS A 114 -9.20 -1.36 -5.87
CA LYS A 114 -9.34 -0.04 -5.22
C LYS A 114 -9.19 -0.13 -3.70
N THR A 115 -9.71 -1.19 -3.08
CA THR A 115 -9.57 -1.44 -1.64
C THR A 115 -8.13 -1.73 -1.27
N ILE A 116 -7.43 -2.56 -2.06
CA ILE A 116 -6.01 -2.85 -1.86
C ILE A 116 -5.17 -1.57 -2.00
N ASP A 117 -5.34 -0.84 -3.09
CA ASP A 117 -4.61 0.39 -3.39
C ASP A 117 -4.85 1.47 -2.33
N GLY A 118 -6.06 1.55 -1.76
CA GLY A 118 -6.40 2.47 -0.67
C GLY A 118 -5.82 2.07 0.69
N CYS A 119 -5.43 0.81 0.87
CA CYS A 119 -4.81 0.31 2.10
C CYS A 119 -3.28 0.33 2.10
N LEU A 120 -2.62 0.59 0.96
CA LEU A 120 -1.17 0.78 0.91
C LEU A 120 -0.75 2.06 1.66
N LYS A 121 -0.15 1.92 2.85
CA LYS A 121 0.16 3.02 3.79
C LYS A 121 1.42 2.80 4.63
#